data_AF-A0A194X9T3-F1
#
_entry.id   AF-A0A194X9T3-F1
#
_cell.length_a   1.000
_cell.length_b   1.000
_cell.length_c   1.000
_cell.angle_alpha   90.00
_cell.angle_beta   90.00
_cell.angle_gamma   90.00
#
_symmetry.space_group_name_H-M   'P 1'
#
loop_
_entity.id
_entity.type
_entity.pdbx_description
1 polymer ?
#
loop_
_entity_poly.entity_id
_entity_poly.type
_entity_poly.pdbx_seq_one_letter_code
_entity_poly.pdbx_strand_id
1 'polypeptide(L)' 'IIRKLIFQRSVREIAHDFKSDLRFQSSAICALQESVEAYLVSLFEDINLCAM' A
#
# COMPACT_ATOMS: atom_id res chain seq x y z
N ILE A 1 -8.41 5.76 -0.92
CA ILE A 1 -9.33 4.64 -0.57
C ILE A 1 -8.98 4.06 0.80
N ILE A 2 -7.69 3.95 1.13
CA ILE A 2 -7.18 3.47 2.42
C ILE A 2 -6.81 4.68 3.31
N ARG A 3 -7.05 4.57 4.63
CA ARG A 3 -6.68 5.64 5.59
C ARG A 3 -5.16 5.73 5.75
N LYS A 4 -4.60 6.91 5.50
CA LYS A 4 -3.14 7.19 5.53
C LYS A 4 -2.44 6.69 6.81
N LEU A 5 -3.03 6.91 7.99
CA LEU A 5 -2.42 6.50 9.27
C LEU A 5 -2.29 4.98 9.40
N ILE A 6 -3.30 4.23 8.95
CA ILE A 6 -3.30 2.76 9.04
C ILE A 6 -2.31 2.20 8.02
N PHE A 7 -2.36 2.70 6.78
CA PHE A 7 -1.41 2.31 5.73
C PHE A 7 0.04 2.55 6.16
N GLN A 8 0.35 3.74 6.69
CA GLN A 8 1.69 4.05 7.18
C GLN A 8 2.14 3.12 8.31
N ARG A 9 1.26 2.73 9.23
CA ARG A 9 1.60 1.78 10.31
C ARG A 9 1.92 0.40 9.73
N SER A 10 1.09 -0.11 8.84
CA SER A 10 1.31 -1.41 8.19
C SER A 10 2.60 -1.44 7.37
N VAL A 11 2.92 -0.38 6.62
CA VAL A 11 4.20 -0.28 5.88
C VAL A 11 5.38 -0.36 6.83
N ARG A 12 5.32 0.31 7.99
CA ARG A 12 6.40 0.30 8.99
C ARG A 12 6.51 -1.03 9.71
N GLU A 13 5.39 -1.67 10.01
CA GLU A 13 5.35 -3.01 10.60
C GLU A 13 6.04 -4.03 9.70
N ILE A 14 5.63 -4.11 8.43
CA ILE A 14 6.24 -5.00 7.44
C ILE A 14 7.73 -4.68 7.27
N ALA A 15 8.10 -3.40 7.15
CA ALA A 15 9.50 -3.01 6.97
C ALA A 15 10.39 -3.33 8.17
N HIS A 16 9.82 -3.31 9.38
CA HIS A 16 10.54 -3.63 10.61
C HIS A 16 11.03 -5.09 10.61
N ASP A 17 10.24 -6.01 10.06
CA ASP A 17 10.61 -7.42 9.92
C ASP A 17 11.82 -7.63 8.99
N PHE A 18 12.08 -6.70 8.07
CA PHE A 18 13.25 -6.73 7.19
C PHE A 18 14.46 -5.98 7.78
N LYS A 19 14.22 -4.81 8.40
CA LYS A 19 15.27 -4.01 9.04
C LYS A 19 14.66 -3.02 10.04
N SER A 20 15.04 -3.19 11.30
CA SER A 20 14.49 -2.45 12.45
C SER A 20 14.64 -0.93 12.38
N ASP A 21 15.74 -0.42 11.80
CA ASP A 21 16.11 1.00 11.82
C ASP A 21 15.83 1.74 10.50
N LEU A 22 14.89 1.23 9.69
CA LEU A 22 14.47 1.90 8.46
C LEU A 22 13.67 3.17 8.74
N ARG A 23 14.10 4.28 8.13
CA ARG A 23 13.36 5.55 8.11
C ARG A 23 12.77 5.77 6.72
N PHE A 24 11.50 6.13 6.70
CA PHE A 24 10.78 6.44 5.46
C PHE A 24 10.63 7.94 5.28
N GLN A 25 10.89 8.41 4.06
CA GLN A 25 10.44 9.73 3.63
C GLN A 25 8.91 9.74 3.53
N SER A 26 8.28 10.90 3.78
CA SER A 26 6.83 11.05 3.62
C SER A 26 6.36 10.76 2.19
N SER A 27 7.14 11.21 1.20
CA SER A 27 6.93 10.95 -0.23
C SER A 27 6.93 9.46 -0.56
N ALA A 28 7.83 8.68 0.04
CA ALA A 28 7.91 7.23 -0.18
C ALA A 28 6.64 6.50 0.31
N ILE A 29 6.12 6.88 1.49
CA ILE A 29 4.86 6.31 2.00
C ILE A 29 3.68 6.68 1.09
N CYS A 30 3.61 7.92 0.61
CA CYS A 30 2.58 8.33 -0.34
C CYS A 30 2.64 7.55 -1.65
N ALA A 31 3.84 7.41 -2.24
CA ALA A 31 4.03 6.66 -3.49
C ALA A 31 3.63 5.18 -3.34
N LEU A 32 3.97 4.55 -2.21
CA LEU A 32 3.52 3.19 -1.91
C LEU A 32 1.99 3.11 -1.81
N GLN A 33 1.35 4.10 -1.17
CA GLN A 33 -0.10 4.11 -1.04
C GLN A 33 -0.79 4.26 -2.41
N GLU A 34 -0.31 5.19 -3.23
CA GLU A 34 -0.85 5.41 -4.57
C GLU A 34 -0.71 4.17 -5.45
N SER A 35 0.46 3.52 -5.43
CA SER A 35 0.70 2.30 -6.20
C SER A 35 -0.19 1.14 -5.75
N VAL A 36 -0.35 0.93 -4.44
CA VAL A 36 -1.20 -0.15 -3.91
C VAL A 36 -2.67 0.11 -4.21
N GLU A 37 -3.15 1.35 -4.05
CA GLU A 37 -4.54 1.68 -4.37
C GLU A 37 -4.82 1.51 -5.87
N ALA A 38 -3.92 1.94 -6.75
CA ALA A 38 -4.06 1.74 -8.19
C ALA A 38 -4.07 0.25 -8.57
N TYR A 39 -3.16 -0.53 -7.98
CA TYR A 39 -3.12 -1.98 -8.19
C TYR A 39 -4.42 -2.67 -7.76
N LEU A 40 -4.94 -2.34 -6.57
CA LEU A 40 -6.18 -2.93 -6.08
C LEU A 40 -7.38 -2.56 -6.95
N VAL A 41 -7.47 -1.31 -7.43
CA VAL A 41 -8.53 -0.89 -8.35
C VAL A 41 -8.49 -1.71 -9.64
N SER A 42 -7.33 -1.77 -10.30
CA SER A 42 -7.17 -2.56 -11.53
C SER A 42 -7.48 -4.04 -11.31
N LEU A 43 -7.01 -4.62 -10.21
CA LEU A 43 -7.27 -6.02 -9.87
C LEU A 43 -8.76 -6.29 -9.67
N PHE A 44 -9.48 -5.39 -8.99
CA PHE A 44 -10.91 -5.57 -8.78
C PHE A 44 -11.72 -5.35 -10.06
N GLU A 45 -11.27 -4.49 -10.96
CA GLU A 45 -11.84 -4.36 -12.30
C GLU A 45 -11.71 -5.68 -13.09
N ASP A 46 -10.54 -6.31 -13.09
CA ASP A 46 -10.30 -7.60 -13.74
C ASP A 46 -11.14 -8.72 -13.11
N ILE A 47 -11.24 -8.76 -11.77
CA ILE A 47 -12.08 -9.73 -11.06
C ILE A 47 -13.55 -9.55 -11.44
N ASN A 48 -14.02 -8.30 -11.54
CA ASN A 48 -15.40 -8.01 -11.93
C ASN A 48 -15.68 -8.46 -13.37
N LEU A 49 -14.74 -8.26 -14.30
CA LEU A 49 -14.85 -8.76 -15.67
C LEU A 49 -14.89 -10.29 -15.75
N CYS A 50 -14.12 -10.98 -14.92
CA CYS A 50 -14.11 -12.44 -14.84
C CYS A 50 -15.39 -13.03 -14.21
N ALA A 51 -16.07 -12.26 -13.36
CA ALA A 51 -17.26 -12.69 -12.65
C ALA A 51 -18.57 -12.52 -13.45
N MET A 52 -18.55 -11.76 -14.55
CA MET A 52 -19.69 -11.55 -15.46
C MET A 52 -19.78 -12.61 -16.54
#